data_AF-A0A2V8A205-F1
#
_entry.id   AF-A0A2V8A205-F1
#
_cell.length_a   1.000
_cell.length_b   1.000
_cell.length_c   1.000
_cell.angle_alpha   90.00
_cell.angle_beta   90.00
_cell.angle_gamma   90.00
#
_symmetry.space_group_name_H-M   'P 1'
#
loop_
_entity.id
_entity.type
_entity.pdbx_description
1 polymer ?
#
loop_
_entity_poly.entity_id
_entity_poly.type
_entity_poly.pdbx_seq_one_letter_code
_entity_poly.pdbx_strand_id
1 'polypeptide(L)'
;MTNLEKGDLQAAEDTLSKAAESPNATREVLYNLGEVKFAKGQTEEAAKAYQKAAGMDPTWGKPLFKLALVQLNKGDKDATIKALEKVIAADPTSSEATQAKAVIEQLKK
;
A
#
# COMPACT_ATOMS: atom_id res chain seq x y z
N MET A 1 -10.66 0.59 19.97
CA MET A 1 -10.64 -0.56 19.03
C MET A 1 -11.42 -1.69 19.66
N THR A 2 -12.66 -1.84 19.22
CA THR A 2 -13.64 -2.82 19.69
C THR A 2 -13.27 -4.20 19.15
N ASN A 3 -13.50 -5.28 19.91
CA ASN A 3 -13.15 -6.66 19.50
C ASN A 3 -13.75 -7.09 18.15
N LEU A 4 -14.82 -6.42 17.71
CA LEU A 4 -15.46 -6.64 16.41
C LEU A 4 -14.53 -6.29 15.24
N GLU A 5 -13.88 -5.14 15.25
CA GLU A 5 -12.95 -4.72 14.18
C GLU A 5 -11.77 -5.71 14.05
N LYS A 6 -11.26 -6.22 15.18
CA LYS A 6 -10.18 -7.22 15.18
C LYS A 6 -10.63 -8.55 14.59
N GLY A 7 -11.86 -8.99 14.89
CA GLY A 7 -12.44 -10.22 14.34
C GLY A 7 -12.64 -10.14 12.82
N ASP A 8 -13.17 -9.02 12.35
CA ASP A 8 -13.42 -8.78 10.93
C ASP A 8 -12.11 -8.71 10.13
N LEU A 9 -11.08 -8.06 10.68
CA LEU A 9 -9.75 -7.99 10.07
C LEU A 9 -9.06 -9.37 10.02
N GLN A 10 -9.25 -10.23 11.01
CA GLN A 10 -8.69 -11.58 10.98
C GLN A 10 -9.35 -12.44 9.90
N ALA A 11 -10.69 -12.43 9.82
CA ALA A 11 -11.41 -13.18 8.80
C ALA A 11 -11.10 -12.69 7.38
N ALA A 12 -10.95 -11.36 7.21
CA ALA A 12 -10.54 -10.77 5.94
C ALA A 12 -9.13 -11.21 5.54
N GLU A 13 -8.17 -11.20 6.49
CA GLU A 13 -6.82 -11.66 6.24
C GLU A 13 -6.78 -13.13 5.81
N ASP A 14 -7.50 -14.02 6.51
CA ASP A 14 -7.52 -15.45 6.19
C ASP A 14 -8.07 -15.70 4.79
N THR A 15 -9.13 -14.97 4.42
CA THR A 15 -9.76 -15.06 3.09
C THR A 15 -8.82 -14.55 2.01
N LEU A 16 -8.22 -13.38 2.21
CA LEU A 16 -7.32 -12.75 1.24
C LEU A 16 -5.99 -13.51 1.12
N SER A 17 -5.48 -14.10 2.20
CA SER A 17 -4.26 -14.91 2.18
C SER A 17 -4.45 -16.17 1.35
N LYS A 18 -5.56 -16.89 1.53
CA LYS A 18 -5.92 -18.04 0.69
C LYS A 18 -6.09 -17.64 -0.78
N ALA A 19 -6.72 -16.50 -1.04
CA ALA A 19 -6.87 -15.99 -2.39
C ALA A 19 -5.52 -15.59 -3.02
N ALA A 20 -4.57 -15.06 -2.22
CA ALA A 20 -3.23 -14.69 -2.66
C ALA A 20 -2.31 -15.89 -2.93
N GLU A 21 -2.60 -17.06 -2.35
CA GLU A 21 -1.91 -18.32 -2.63
C GLU A 21 -2.42 -19.01 -3.91
N SER A 22 -3.57 -18.59 -4.43
CA SER A 22 -4.12 -19.11 -5.68
C SER A 22 -3.29 -18.67 -6.88
N PRO A 23 -3.10 -19.52 -7.90
CA PRO A 23 -2.51 -19.11 -9.18
C PRO A 23 -3.24 -17.96 -9.87
N ASN A 24 -4.51 -17.75 -9.52
CA ASN A 24 -5.36 -16.67 -10.04
C ASN A 24 -5.35 -15.42 -9.14
N ALA A 25 -4.40 -15.31 -8.20
CA ALA A 25 -4.26 -14.13 -7.36
C ALA A 25 -4.09 -12.88 -8.24
N THR A 26 -4.96 -11.90 -8.04
CA THR A 26 -4.88 -10.62 -8.77
C THR A 26 -4.10 -9.58 -7.98
N ARG A 27 -3.68 -8.52 -8.66
CA ARG A 27 -3.07 -7.35 -8.02
C ARG A 27 -3.97 -6.77 -6.91
N GLU A 28 -5.30 -6.78 -7.11
CA GLU A 28 -6.29 -6.27 -6.17
C GLU A 28 -6.34 -7.11 -4.89
N VAL A 29 -6.26 -8.44 -5.01
CA VAL A 29 -6.20 -9.34 -3.84
C VAL A 29 -4.96 -9.04 -2.99
N LEU A 30 -3.80 -8.90 -3.63
CA LEU A 30 -2.54 -8.59 -2.95
C LEU A 30 -2.57 -7.21 -2.29
N TYR A 31 -3.13 -6.21 -2.97
CA TYR A 31 -3.30 -4.88 -2.41
C TYR A 31 -4.24 -4.89 -1.20
N ASN A 32 -5.40 -5.54 -1.31
CA ASN A 32 -6.36 -5.64 -0.21
C ASN A 32 -5.78 -6.41 0.98
N LEU A 33 -4.99 -7.46 0.74
CA LEU A 33 -4.25 -8.14 1.80
C LEU A 33 -3.30 -7.17 2.50
N GLY A 34 -2.59 -6.33 1.74
CA GLY A 34 -1.76 -5.26 2.30
C GLY A 34 -2.52 -4.29 3.18
N GLU A 35 -3.71 -3.83 2.76
CA GLU A 35 -4.55 -2.92 3.55
C GLU A 35 -4.98 -3.55 4.87
N VAL A 36 -5.40 -4.82 4.85
CA VAL A 36 -5.77 -5.55 6.07
C VAL A 36 -4.56 -5.71 7.01
N LYS A 37 -3.40 -6.10 6.47
CA LYS A 37 -2.15 -6.21 7.25
C LYS A 37 -1.77 -4.86 7.86
N PHE A 38 -1.89 -3.77 7.10
CA PHE A 38 -1.59 -2.42 7.58
C PHE A 38 -2.54 -2.00 8.72
N ALA A 39 -3.84 -2.25 8.57
CA ALA A 39 -4.84 -1.97 9.61
C ALA A 39 -4.60 -2.76 10.91
N LYS A 40 -3.99 -3.94 10.81
CA LYS A 40 -3.56 -4.75 11.96
C LYS A 40 -2.23 -4.32 12.58
N GLY A 41 -1.58 -3.30 12.03
CA GLY A 41 -0.25 -2.85 12.46
C GLY A 41 0.91 -3.73 11.95
N GLN A 42 0.64 -4.69 11.06
CA GLN A 42 1.62 -5.57 10.44
C GLN A 42 2.25 -4.87 9.22
N THR A 43 2.96 -3.77 9.51
CA THR A 43 3.42 -2.83 8.49
C THR A 43 4.43 -3.45 7.51
N GLU A 44 5.27 -4.38 7.96
CA GLU A 44 6.27 -5.04 7.09
C GLU A 44 5.60 -6.03 6.12
N GLU A 45 4.63 -6.79 6.60
CA GLU A 45 3.83 -7.71 5.80
C GLU A 45 2.95 -6.96 4.80
N ALA A 46 2.38 -5.83 5.22
CA ALA A 46 1.66 -4.94 4.33
C ALA A 46 2.55 -4.45 3.18
N ALA A 47 3.78 -4.01 3.48
CA ALA A 47 4.74 -3.59 2.47
C ALA A 47 5.05 -4.72 1.48
N LYS A 48 5.27 -5.95 1.96
CA LYS A 48 5.50 -7.11 1.06
C LYS A 48 4.31 -7.35 0.13
N ALA A 49 3.09 -7.23 0.64
CA ALA A 49 1.87 -7.41 -0.15
C ALA A 49 1.71 -6.30 -1.22
N TYR A 50 1.93 -5.03 -0.84
CA TYR A 50 1.91 -3.93 -1.80
C TYR A 50 3.02 -4.04 -2.86
N GLN A 51 4.22 -4.50 -2.48
CA GLN A 51 5.31 -4.73 -3.44
C GLN A 51 4.92 -5.77 -4.48
N LYS A 52 4.28 -6.87 -4.07
CA LYS A 52 3.77 -7.87 -5.02
C LYS A 52 2.69 -7.27 -5.93
N ALA A 53 1.74 -6.50 -5.38
CA ALA A 53 0.70 -5.84 -6.17
C ALA A 53 1.27 -4.85 -7.20
N ALA A 54 2.24 -4.03 -6.81
CA ALA A 54 2.94 -3.10 -7.70
C ALA A 54 3.80 -3.83 -8.75
N GLY A 55 4.33 -5.01 -8.41
CA GLY A 55 5.06 -5.85 -9.37
C GLY A 55 4.16 -6.46 -10.44
N MET A 56 2.88 -6.70 -10.15
CA MET A 56 1.90 -7.19 -11.13
C MET A 56 1.41 -6.10 -12.08
N ASP A 57 1.25 -4.88 -11.58
CA ASP A 57 0.92 -3.72 -12.41
C ASP A 57 1.72 -2.49 -11.95
N PRO A 58 2.85 -2.19 -12.62
CA PRO A 58 3.68 -1.03 -12.30
C PRO A 58 3.00 0.32 -12.57
N THR A 59 1.94 0.36 -13.38
CA THR A 59 1.17 1.58 -13.66
C THR A 59 0.14 1.88 -12.58
N TRP A 60 -0.11 0.93 -11.68
CA TRP A 60 -1.09 1.08 -10.63
C TRP A 60 -0.52 1.85 -9.43
N GLY A 61 -0.82 3.15 -9.36
CA GLY A 61 -0.29 4.06 -8.34
C GLY A 61 -0.66 3.72 -6.88
N LYS A 62 -1.76 3.00 -6.63
CA LYS A 62 -2.26 2.67 -5.28
C LYS A 62 -1.23 1.94 -4.40
N PRO A 63 -0.74 0.75 -4.77
CA PRO A 63 0.26 0.05 -3.98
C PRO A 63 1.57 0.84 -3.83
N LEU A 64 2.00 1.57 -4.85
CA LEU A 64 3.20 2.43 -4.79
C LEU A 64 3.04 3.55 -3.75
N PHE A 65 1.87 4.19 -3.73
CA PHE A 65 1.56 5.23 -2.75
C PHE A 65 1.53 4.69 -1.33
N LYS A 66 0.90 3.52 -1.10
CA LYS A 66 0.91 2.86 0.21
C LYS A 66 2.31 2.50 0.68
N LEU A 67 3.18 2.02 -0.21
CA LEU A 67 4.59 1.77 0.11
C LEU A 67 5.33 3.04 0.54
N ALA A 68 5.09 4.16 -0.13
CA ALA A 68 5.68 5.44 0.25
C ALA A 68 5.20 5.88 1.64
N LEU A 69 3.92 5.72 1.97
CA LEU A 69 3.40 6.01 3.32
C LEU A 69 4.01 5.09 4.39
N VAL A 70 4.23 3.81 4.07
CA VAL A 70 4.94 2.90 4.97
C VAL A 70 6.39 3.34 5.21
N GLN A 71 7.08 3.84 4.17
CA GLN A 71 8.43 4.40 4.31
C GLN A 71 8.44 5.70 5.10
N LEU A 72 7.41 6.54 4.94
CA LEU A 72 7.26 7.77 5.69
C LEU A 72 7.21 7.50 7.20
N ASN A 73 6.49 6.46 7.62
CA ASN A 73 6.44 6.03 9.02
C ASN A 73 7.81 5.59 9.57
N LYS A 74 8.76 5.22 8.69
CA LYS A 74 10.15 4.90 9.08
C LYS A 74 11.04 6.14 9.21
N GLY A 75 10.54 7.32 8.84
CA GLY A 75 11.23 8.61 9.03
C GLY A 75 12.19 9.01 7.91
N ASP A 76 12.34 8.19 6.87
CA ASP A 76 13.19 8.54 5.72
C ASP A 76 12.41 9.39 4.71
N LYS A 77 12.46 10.71 4.93
CA LYS A 77 11.77 11.70 4.08
C LYS A 77 12.27 11.68 2.63
N ASP A 78 13.58 11.55 2.41
CA ASP A 78 14.16 11.60 1.07
C ASP A 78 13.78 10.36 0.24
N ALA A 79 13.83 9.18 0.85
CA ALA A 79 13.35 7.95 0.20
C ALA A 79 11.84 8.03 -0.09
N THR A 80 11.07 8.58 0.85
CA THR A 80 9.63 8.77 0.67
C THR A 80 9.32 9.68 -0.51
N ILE A 81 10.00 10.84 -0.63
CA ILE A 81 9.80 11.77 -1.75
C ILE A 81 10.09 11.06 -3.08
N LYS A 82 11.20 10.33 -3.20
CA LYS A 82 11.53 9.56 -4.41
C LYS A 82 10.49 8.49 -4.73
N ALA A 83 9.91 7.85 -3.72
CA ALA A 83 8.84 6.88 -3.92
C ALA A 83 7.55 7.55 -4.41
N LEU A 84 7.17 8.69 -3.85
CA LEU A 84 6.01 9.48 -4.26
C LEU A 84 6.15 10.06 -5.67
N GLU A 85 7.36 10.44 -6.08
CA GLU A 85 7.65 10.85 -7.46
C GLU A 85 7.37 9.72 -8.47
N LYS A 86 7.64 8.46 -8.10
CA LYS A 86 7.29 7.30 -8.94
C LYS A 86 5.78 7.10 -9.06
N VAL A 87 5.02 7.37 -8.00
CA VAL A 87 3.54 7.35 -8.06
C VAL A 87 3.03 8.35 -9.09
N ILE A 88 3.58 9.56 -9.06
CA ILE A 88 3.23 10.63 -10.00
C ILE A 88 3.64 10.26 -11.43
N ALA A 89 4.82 9.66 -11.60
CA ALA A 89 5.30 9.24 -12.92
C ALA A 89 4.51 8.07 -13.52
N ALA A 90 3.97 7.17 -12.68
CA ALA A 90 3.19 6.02 -13.12
C ALA A 90 1.84 6.43 -13.73
N ASP A 91 1.12 7.32 -13.07
CA ASP A 91 -0.09 7.95 -13.62
C ASP A 91 -0.26 9.37 -13.04
N PRO A 92 0.18 10.41 -13.77
CA PRO A 92 0.12 11.79 -13.31
C PRO A 92 -1.29 12.33 -13.07
N THR A 93 -2.31 11.67 -13.63
CA THR A 93 -3.72 12.09 -13.58
C THR A 93 -4.51 11.34 -12.50
N SER A 94 -3.91 10.33 -11.88
CA SER A 94 -4.52 9.56 -10.80
C SER A 94 -4.76 10.38 -9.53
N SER A 95 -5.75 9.95 -8.75
CA SER A 95 -5.98 10.46 -7.39
C SER A 95 -4.75 10.25 -6.50
N GLU A 96 -4.04 9.14 -6.67
CA GLU A 96 -2.82 8.82 -5.94
C GLU A 96 -1.68 9.78 -6.26
N ALA A 97 -1.52 10.19 -7.53
CA ALA A 97 -0.54 11.22 -7.90
C ALA A 97 -0.87 12.58 -7.28
N THR A 98 -2.15 12.93 -7.19
CA THR A 98 -2.58 14.17 -6.53
C THR A 98 -2.27 14.15 -5.04
N GLN A 99 -2.55 13.03 -4.36
CA GLN A 99 -2.19 12.83 -2.95
C GLN A 99 -0.66 12.83 -2.76
N ALA A 100 0.08 12.18 -3.66
CA ALA A 100 1.54 12.13 -3.61
C ALA A 100 2.17 13.53 -3.68
N LYS A 101 1.67 14.42 -4.55
CA LYS A 101 2.11 15.82 -4.61
C LYS A 101 1.89 16.54 -3.29
N ALA A 102 0.69 16.43 -2.72
CA ALA A 102 0.35 17.06 -1.45
C ALA A 102 1.26 16.57 -0.30
N VAL A 103 1.57 15.28 -0.25
CA VAL A 103 2.50 14.72 0.75
C VAL A 103 3.93 15.24 0.53
N ILE A 104 4.44 15.26 -0.71
CA ILE A 104 5.78 15.82 -1.01
C ILE A 104 5.87 17.28 -0.55
N GLU A 105 4.86 18.10 -0.81
CA GLU A 105 4.84 19.50 -0.37
C GLU A 105 4.86 19.65 1.15
N GLN A 106 4.19 18.75 1.89
CA GLN A 106 4.25 18.73 3.35
C GLN A 106 5.61 18.31 3.88
N LEU A 107 6.31 17.39 3.21
CA LEU A 107 7.63 16.91 3.65
C LEU A 107 8.77 17.91 3.40
N LYS A 108 8.59 18.81 2.43
CA LYS A 108 9.54 19.87 2.06
C LYS A 108 9.40 21.15 2.89
N LYS A 109 8.32 21.28 3.67
CA LYS A 109 8.12 22.36 4.64
C LYS A 109 8.83 22.03 5.95
#